data_AF-A0A356D5N1-F1
#
_entry.id   AF-A0A356D5N1-F1
#
_cell.length_a   1.000
_cell.length_b   1.000
_cell.length_c   1.000
_cell.angle_alpha   90.00
_cell.angle_beta   90.00
_cell.angle_gamma   90.00
#
_symmetry.space_group_name_H-M   'P 1'
#
loop_
_entity.id
_entity.type
_entity.pdbx_description
1 polymer ?
#
loop_
_entity_poly.entity_id
_entity_poly.type
_entity_poly.pdbx_seq_one_letter_code
_entity_poly.pdbx_strand_id
1 'polypeptide(L)'
;MSDQKDSEALVISGETKKGIFTLDNQTIKCIGDNAEIIHTGNNVKILDNEGMVEDADGNSIRNGKDSLFIATGENCVVEASSGSVSFVSGKGAKLGLGFDLIDSDEPEYVDGVPAVENAILIGTGDKTLLQVTGSNSLGITTGEGAVMGDLFFGSTGIATGNNSAIVSEWPFKKAVILGDNSYIGGEGSDEFTAFFGGQQSTVSTGHKSSLLSEFPVSELKVGKDSVVVVGWHDGTRKRFSVYYEGEDFETFPEGIKEQPPSRPHGNPYPINIFKTTESGQLELLKVVMGTWG
;
A
#
# COMPACT_ATOMS: atom_id res chain seq x y z
N MET A 1 -37.58 1.11 -4.89
CA MET A 1 -36.93 0.35 -5.97
C MET A 1 -36.26 1.39 -6.85
N SER A 2 -34.96 1.59 -6.65
CA SER A 2 -34.17 2.45 -7.54
C SER A 2 -33.76 1.60 -8.73
N ASP A 3 -34.21 1.99 -9.92
CA ASP A 3 -33.71 1.45 -11.18
C ASP A 3 -32.22 1.76 -11.28
N GLN A 4 -31.39 0.79 -10.91
CA GLN A 4 -29.96 0.79 -11.21
C GLN A 4 -29.87 0.54 -12.72
N LYS A 5 -29.75 1.61 -13.49
CA LYS A 5 -29.39 1.49 -14.91
C LYS A 5 -27.97 0.96 -14.96
N ASP A 6 -27.81 -0.31 -15.30
CA ASP A 6 -26.53 -0.85 -15.75
C ASP A 6 -26.02 0.07 -16.86
N SER A 7 -24.93 0.81 -16.60
CA SER A 7 -24.26 1.57 -17.65
C SER A 7 -23.70 0.58 -18.66
N GLU A 8 -24.11 0.66 -19.93
CA GLU A 8 -23.54 -0.16 -21.00
C GLU A 8 -22.01 -0.02 -21.03
N ALA A 9 -21.29 -1.11 -20.79
CA ALA A 9 -19.84 -1.12 -20.86
C ALA A 9 -19.37 -1.20 -22.31
N LEU A 10 -18.37 -0.39 -22.68
CA LEU A 10 -17.65 -0.54 -23.94
C LEU A 10 -16.64 -1.69 -23.78
N VAL A 11 -16.84 -2.78 -24.53
CA VAL A 11 -15.92 -3.92 -24.54
C VAL A 11 -14.95 -3.79 -25.72
N ILE A 12 -13.65 -3.82 -25.43
CA ILE A 12 -12.57 -3.77 -26.43
C ILE A 12 -11.76 -5.05 -26.34
N SER A 13 -11.65 -5.80 -27.44
CA SER A 13 -10.94 -7.08 -27.52
C SER A 13 -9.98 -7.13 -28.72
N GLY A 14 -9.00 -8.03 -28.69
CA GLY A 14 -8.00 -8.21 -29.74
C GLY A 14 -6.57 -8.18 -29.21
N GLU A 15 -5.58 -8.49 -30.05
CA GLU A 15 -4.16 -8.60 -29.65
C GLU A 15 -3.52 -7.28 -29.22
N THR A 16 -4.01 -6.15 -29.74
CA THR A 16 -3.59 -4.80 -29.32
C THR A 16 -4.80 -3.89 -29.30
N LYS A 17 -4.99 -3.17 -28.20
CA LYS A 17 -6.17 -2.35 -27.96
C LYS A 17 -5.71 -0.94 -27.65
N LYS A 18 -5.88 0.00 -28.59
CA LYS A 18 -5.50 1.41 -28.37
C LYS A 18 -6.74 2.29 -28.46
N GLY A 19 -6.90 3.20 -27.51
CA GLY A 19 -8.05 4.10 -27.52
C GLY A 19 -7.88 5.33 -26.65
N ILE A 20 -8.51 6.42 -27.10
CA ILE A 20 -8.65 7.65 -26.31
C ILE A 20 -10.14 7.91 -26.17
N PHE A 21 -10.59 8.10 -24.93
CA PHE A 21 -11.98 8.27 -24.56
C PHE A 21 -12.16 9.50 -23.68
N THR A 22 -13.29 10.18 -23.82
CA THR A 22 -13.51 11.48 -23.17
C THR A 22 -14.91 11.63 -22.58
N LEU A 23 -15.73 10.57 -22.59
CA LEU A 23 -17.12 10.65 -22.12
C LEU A 23 -17.20 10.38 -20.63
N ASP A 24 -17.99 11.17 -19.90
CA ASP A 24 -18.26 10.90 -18.50
C ASP A 24 -19.10 9.63 -18.31
N ASN A 25 -18.99 9.00 -17.14
CA ASN A 25 -19.78 7.83 -16.73
C ASN A 25 -19.60 6.63 -17.66
N GLN A 26 -18.38 6.40 -18.14
CA GLN A 26 -18.06 5.30 -19.04
C GLN A 26 -17.33 4.17 -18.30
N THR A 27 -17.78 2.94 -18.56
CA THR A 27 -17.01 1.73 -18.21
C THR A 27 -16.38 1.15 -19.47
N ILE A 28 -15.07 0.91 -19.44
CA ILE A 28 -14.31 0.24 -20.49
C ILE A 28 -13.83 -1.10 -19.96
N LYS A 29 -14.18 -2.18 -20.66
CA LYS A 29 -13.70 -3.53 -20.37
C LYS A 29 -12.71 -3.94 -21.47
N CYS A 30 -11.46 -4.17 -21.10
CA CYS A 30 -10.44 -4.67 -22.02
C CYS A 30 -10.38 -6.19 -21.93
N ILE A 31 -10.28 -6.89 -23.06
CA ILE A 31 -10.13 -8.36 -23.11
C ILE A 31 -8.85 -8.73 -23.89
N GLY A 32 -8.00 -9.58 -23.32
CA GLY A 32 -6.66 -9.96 -23.76
C GLY A 32 -5.56 -8.97 -23.33
N ASP A 33 -4.32 -9.25 -23.67
CA ASP A 33 -3.13 -8.47 -23.24
C ASP A 33 -2.92 -7.17 -24.02
N ASN A 34 -1.96 -6.34 -23.57
CA ASN A 34 -1.45 -5.15 -24.29
C ASN A 34 -2.53 -4.11 -24.63
N ALA A 35 -3.28 -3.65 -23.63
CA ALA A 35 -4.18 -2.51 -23.78
C ALA A 35 -3.43 -1.20 -23.55
N GLU A 36 -3.69 -0.18 -24.37
CA GLU A 36 -3.21 1.20 -24.21
C GLU A 36 -4.42 2.14 -24.24
N ILE A 37 -4.98 2.45 -23.08
CA ILE A 37 -6.20 3.24 -22.97
C ILE A 37 -5.92 4.54 -22.22
N ILE A 38 -6.28 5.65 -22.84
CA ILE A 38 -6.30 6.98 -22.22
C ILE A 38 -7.77 7.40 -22.07
N HIS A 39 -8.15 7.85 -20.88
CA HIS A 39 -9.50 8.32 -20.61
C HIS A 39 -9.50 9.62 -19.82
N THR A 40 -10.24 10.64 -20.27
CA THR A 40 -10.24 11.98 -19.64
C THR A 40 -11.60 12.47 -19.11
N GLY A 41 -12.63 11.62 -19.11
CA GLY A 41 -13.93 11.91 -18.49
C GLY A 41 -13.99 11.64 -16.97
N ASN A 42 -15.06 12.08 -16.33
CA ASN A 42 -15.36 11.86 -14.91
C ASN A 42 -16.16 10.58 -14.68
N ASN A 43 -16.06 10.00 -13.49
CA ASN A 43 -16.74 8.76 -13.07
C ASN A 43 -16.49 7.60 -14.05
N VAL A 44 -15.23 7.38 -14.37
CA VAL A 44 -14.82 6.40 -15.37
C VAL A 44 -14.29 5.15 -14.70
N LYS A 45 -14.58 4.00 -15.29
CA LYS A 45 -14.07 2.71 -14.87
C LYS A 45 -13.32 2.06 -16.03
N ILE A 46 -12.05 1.76 -15.87
CA ILE A 46 -11.27 0.94 -16.81
C ILE A 46 -10.97 -0.38 -16.12
N LEU A 47 -11.41 -1.47 -16.72
CA LEU A 47 -11.17 -2.82 -16.28
C LEU A 47 -10.23 -3.51 -17.25
N ASP A 48 -9.03 -3.84 -16.79
CA ASP A 48 -8.16 -4.77 -17.48
C ASP A 48 -8.66 -6.18 -17.20
N ASN A 49 -9.31 -6.79 -18.20
CA ASN A 49 -9.65 -8.20 -18.22
C ASN A 49 -10.49 -8.72 -17.04
N GLU A 50 -11.80 -8.83 -17.24
CA GLU A 50 -12.63 -9.63 -16.34
C GLU A 50 -12.32 -11.12 -16.50
N GLY A 51 -11.94 -11.79 -15.40
CA GLY A 51 -11.80 -13.24 -15.31
C GLY A 51 -10.40 -13.75 -14.96
N MET A 52 -10.34 -15.03 -14.59
CA MET A 52 -9.12 -15.75 -14.22
C MET A 52 -8.68 -16.70 -15.35
N VAL A 53 -7.37 -16.87 -15.53
CA VAL A 53 -6.73 -17.90 -16.37
C VAL A 53 -5.72 -18.66 -15.52
N GLU A 54 -5.44 -19.92 -15.85
CA GLU A 54 -4.39 -20.69 -15.18
C GLU A 54 -3.01 -20.32 -15.74
N ASP A 55 -2.02 -20.07 -14.88
CA ASP A 55 -0.62 -19.90 -15.26
C ASP A 55 0.06 -21.26 -15.55
N ALA A 56 1.36 -21.24 -15.87
CA ALA A 56 2.12 -22.45 -16.19
C ALA A 56 2.26 -23.44 -15.02
N ASP A 57 2.07 -22.96 -13.79
CA ASP A 57 2.15 -23.72 -12.55
C ASP A 57 0.76 -24.14 -12.04
N GLY A 58 -0.31 -23.79 -12.76
CA GLY A 58 -1.70 -24.11 -12.43
C GLY A 58 -2.37 -23.14 -11.44
N ASN A 59 -1.77 -21.98 -11.19
CA ASN A 59 -2.38 -20.95 -10.34
C ASN A 59 -3.36 -20.09 -11.15
N SER A 60 -4.49 -19.74 -10.55
CA SER A 60 -5.43 -18.78 -11.12
C SER A 60 -4.86 -17.36 -11.07
N ILE A 61 -4.50 -16.80 -12.21
CA ILE A 61 -4.07 -15.41 -12.40
C ILE A 61 -5.17 -14.61 -13.12
N ARG A 62 -5.29 -13.30 -12.90
CA ARG A 62 -6.19 -12.49 -13.74
C ARG A 62 -5.66 -12.49 -15.18
N ASN A 63 -6.58 -12.55 -16.14
CA ASN A 63 -6.24 -12.40 -17.54
C ASN A 63 -5.70 -10.97 -17.79
N GLY A 64 -4.89 -10.76 -18.82
CA GLY A 64 -4.29 -9.45 -19.11
C GLY A 64 -2.88 -9.25 -18.58
N LYS A 65 -1.99 -8.81 -19.46
CA LYS A 65 -0.62 -8.43 -19.15
C LYS A 65 -0.17 -7.20 -19.95
N ASP A 66 0.79 -6.49 -19.38
CA ASP A 66 1.58 -5.47 -20.08
C ASP A 66 0.72 -4.31 -20.66
N SER A 67 -0.31 -3.90 -19.94
CA SER A 67 -1.19 -2.80 -20.33
C SER A 67 -0.71 -1.43 -19.82
N LEU A 68 -1.06 -0.37 -20.53
CA LEU A 68 -0.91 1.03 -20.15
C LEU A 68 -2.29 1.67 -19.98
N PHE A 69 -2.59 2.16 -18.79
CA PHE A 69 -3.82 2.89 -18.51
C PHE A 69 -3.52 4.28 -17.99
N ILE A 70 -4.19 5.29 -18.56
CA ILE A 70 -4.15 6.67 -18.08
C ILE A 70 -5.59 7.13 -17.93
N ALA A 71 -6.05 7.35 -16.69
CA ALA A 71 -7.38 7.90 -16.43
C ALA A 71 -7.28 9.22 -15.66
N THR A 72 -7.84 10.29 -16.21
CA THR A 72 -7.85 11.61 -15.58
C THR A 72 -9.26 12.15 -15.47
N GLY A 73 -9.66 12.61 -14.29
CA GLY A 73 -11.03 13.05 -14.01
C GLY A 73 -11.39 12.79 -12.55
N GLU A 74 -12.52 13.32 -12.11
CA GLU A 74 -13.02 12.99 -10.77
C GLU A 74 -13.51 11.54 -10.72
N ASN A 75 -13.22 10.84 -9.62
CA ASN A 75 -13.69 9.47 -9.36
C ASN A 75 -13.35 8.46 -10.48
N CYS A 76 -12.19 8.58 -11.12
CA CYS A 76 -11.72 7.55 -12.04
C CYS A 76 -11.26 6.30 -11.28
N VAL A 77 -11.58 5.13 -11.80
CA VAL A 77 -11.16 3.82 -11.28
C VAL A 77 -10.47 3.04 -12.38
N VAL A 78 -9.30 2.50 -12.07
CA VAL A 78 -8.58 1.57 -12.95
C VAL A 78 -8.27 0.30 -12.16
N GLU A 79 -8.73 -0.84 -12.65
CA GLU A 79 -8.28 -2.16 -12.20
C GLU A 79 -7.32 -2.70 -13.25
N ALA A 80 -6.06 -2.93 -12.85
CA ALA A 80 -4.99 -3.33 -13.75
C ALA A 80 -4.45 -4.72 -13.40
N SER A 81 -3.91 -5.39 -14.42
CA SER A 81 -3.32 -6.73 -14.31
C SER A 81 -1.78 -6.70 -14.28
N SER A 82 -1.14 -7.87 -14.40
CA SER A 82 0.32 -8.04 -14.25
C SER A 82 1.11 -7.28 -15.31
N GLY A 83 2.29 -6.76 -14.93
CA GLY A 83 3.16 -6.02 -15.84
C GLY A 83 2.64 -4.66 -16.29
N SER A 84 1.41 -4.30 -15.88
CA SER A 84 0.77 -3.06 -16.32
C SER A 84 1.34 -1.82 -15.64
N VAL A 85 1.31 -0.71 -16.35
CA VAL A 85 1.61 0.63 -15.84
C VAL A 85 0.33 1.44 -15.89
N SER A 86 -0.15 1.87 -14.73
CA SER A 86 -1.43 2.55 -14.60
C SER A 86 -1.24 3.89 -13.91
N PHE A 87 -1.87 4.92 -14.48
CA PHE A 87 -1.89 6.27 -13.96
C PHE A 87 -3.33 6.72 -13.76
N VAL A 88 -3.66 7.19 -12.56
CA VAL A 88 -4.93 7.86 -12.27
C VAL A 88 -4.70 9.25 -11.70
N SER A 89 -5.48 10.22 -12.16
CA SER A 89 -5.41 11.59 -11.64
C SER A 89 -6.77 12.21 -11.42
N GLY A 90 -6.99 12.76 -10.24
CA GLY A 90 -8.18 13.52 -9.89
C GLY A 90 -8.65 13.25 -8.47
N LYS A 91 -9.61 14.05 -8.02
CA LYS A 91 -10.17 13.91 -6.67
C LYS A 91 -10.88 12.57 -6.55
N GLY A 92 -10.54 11.81 -5.51
CA GLY A 92 -11.15 10.51 -5.24
C GLY A 92 -10.83 9.44 -6.29
N ALA A 93 -9.77 9.64 -7.09
CA ALA A 93 -9.30 8.62 -8.02
C ALA A 93 -8.89 7.34 -7.29
N LYS A 94 -9.14 6.19 -7.90
CA LYS A 94 -8.81 4.87 -7.36
C LYS A 94 -8.06 4.06 -8.39
N LEU A 95 -7.08 3.30 -7.95
CA LEU A 95 -6.37 2.36 -8.81
C LEU A 95 -6.10 1.11 -7.99
N GLY A 96 -6.45 -0.04 -8.52
CA GLY A 96 -6.28 -1.33 -7.86
C GLY A 96 -5.59 -2.33 -8.77
N LEU A 97 -4.90 -3.27 -8.14
CA LEU A 97 -4.51 -4.53 -8.75
C LEU A 97 -5.43 -5.62 -8.23
N GLY A 98 -5.80 -6.60 -9.06
CA GLY A 98 -6.28 -7.91 -8.62
C GLY A 98 -7.64 -7.98 -7.88
N PHE A 99 -8.19 -6.88 -7.40
CA PHE A 99 -9.46 -6.83 -6.69
C PHE A 99 -10.56 -6.17 -7.49
N ASP A 100 -11.79 -6.68 -7.32
CA ASP A 100 -13.01 -5.97 -7.64
C ASP A 100 -13.17 -4.84 -6.62
N LEU A 101 -12.41 -3.76 -6.84
CA LEU A 101 -12.50 -2.48 -6.13
C LEU A 101 -13.93 -1.89 -6.14
N ILE A 102 -14.81 -2.50 -6.95
CA ILE A 102 -16.00 -1.89 -7.48
C ILE A 102 -17.27 -2.66 -7.13
N ASP A 103 -17.18 -3.95 -6.77
CA ASP A 103 -18.38 -4.77 -6.52
C ASP A 103 -18.36 -5.58 -5.21
N SER A 104 -17.34 -5.43 -4.36
CA SER A 104 -17.28 -6.15 -3.07
C SER A 104 -17.14 -5.21 -1.88
N ASP A 105 -18.04 -5.37 -0.90
CA ASP A 105 -17.91 -4.77 0.44
C ASP A 105 -16.78 -5.44 1.25
N GLU A 106 -16.36 -6.64 0.84
CA GLU A 106 -15.20 -7.36 1.34
C GLU A 106 -14.50 -8.05 0.15
N PRO A 107 -13.24 -7.72 -0.17
CA PRO A 107 -12.51 -8.37 -1.25
C PRO A 107 -12.39 -9.86 -0.95
N GLU A 108 -13.00 -10.71 -1.78
CA GLU A 108 -12.86 -12.15 -1.63
C GLU A 108 -11.41 -12.55 -1.90
N TYR A 109 -10.70 -12.87 -0.83
CA TYR A 109 -9.36 -13.40 -0.86
C TYR A 109 -9.39 -14.81 -1.45
N VAL A 110 -8.80 -14.98 -2.63
CA VAL A 110 -8.48 -16.32 -3.13
C VAL A 110 -7.15 -16.72 -2.49
N ASP A 111 -7.22 -17.66 -1.54
CA ASP A 111 -6.07 -18.25 -0.87
C ASP A 111 -4.99 -18.67 -1.89
N GLY A 112 -3.79 -18.08 -1.81
CA GLY A 112 -2.57 -18.71 -2.33
C GLY A 112 -1.58 -17.87 -3.16
N VAL A 113 -1.97 -16.89 -3.96
CA VAL A 113 -1.02 -16.14 -4.83
C VAL A 113 -1.60 -14.75 -5.16
N PRO A 114 -0.82 -13.65 -5.10
CA PRO A 114 -1.28 -12.39 -5.66
C PRO A 114 -1.55 -12.57 -7.15
N ALA A 115 -2.80 -12.36 -7.58
CA ALA A 115 -3.22 -12.51 -8.97
C ALA A 115 -2.50 -11.54 -9.94
N VAL A 116 -1.70 -10.61 -9.40
CA VAL A 116 -0.99 -9.57 -10.14
C VAL A 116 0.45 -9.46 -9.66
N GLU A 117 1.40 -9.33 -10.60
CA GLU A 117 2.81 -9.08 -10.30
C GLU A 117 3.42 -8.00 -11.20
N ASN A 118 4.51 -7.39 -10.71
CA ASN A 118 5.37 -6.50 -11.50
C ASN A 118 4.66 -5.29 -12.11
N ALA A 119 3.65 -4.75 -11.42
CA ALA A 119 2.87 -3.60 -11.89
C ALA A 119 3.36 -2.29 -11.28
N ILE A 120 3.09 -1.18 -11.96
CA ILE A 120 3.37 0.18 -11.50
C ILE A 120 2.06 0.97 -11.44
N LEU A 121 1.74 1.50 -10.26
CA LEU A 121 0.54 2.27 -9.99
C LEU A 121 0.94 3.68 -9.60
N ILE A 122 0.43 4.67 -10.33
CA ILE A 122 0.70 6.08 -10.07
C ILE A 122 -0.64 6.79 -9.87
N GLY A 123 -0.85 7.32 -8.68
CA GLY A 123 -2.02 8.09 -8.30
C GLY A 123 -1.69 9.54 -8.02
N THR A 124 -2.45 10.48 -8.57
CA THR A 124 -2.32 11.90 -8.20
C THR A 124 -3.66 12.54 -7.88
N GLY A 125 -3.70 13.35 -6.83
CA GLY A 125 -4.91 14.07 -6.42
C GLY A 125 -5.29 13.81 -4.97
N ASP A 126 -6.18 14.64 -4.45
CA ASP A 126 -6.61 14.51 -3.06
C ASP A 126 -7.46 13.25 -2.88
N LYS A 127 -7.19 12.55 -1.78
CA LYS A 127 -7.88 11.31 -1.37
C LYS A 127 -7.81 10.21 -2.42
N THR A 128 -6.71 10.14 -3.15
CA THR A 128 -6.45 9.00 -4.05
C THR A 128 -6.27 7.72 -3.24
N LEU A 129 -6.89 6.63 -3.70
CA LEU A 129 -6.72 5.29 -3.14
C LEU A 129 -5.95 4.41 -4.12
N LEU A 130 -4.83 3.86 -3.68
CA LEU A 130 -4.09 2.83 -4.42
C LEU A 130 -4.17 1.51 -3.64
N GLN A 131 -4.76 0.47 -4.22
CA GLN A 131 -4.69 -0.88 -3.66
C GLN A 131 -3.65 -1.68 -4.44
N VAL A 132 -2.53 -2.01 -3.79
CA VAL A 132 -1.35 -2.59 -4.44
C VAL A 132 -1.19 -4.06 -4.04
N THR A 133 -2.22 -4.86 -4.29
CA THR A 133 -2.27 -6.29 -3.91
C THR A 133 -1.61 -7.20 -4.93
N GLY A 134 -0.55 -6.66 -5.55
CA GLY A 134 0.35 -7.39 -6.40
C GLY A 134 1.73 -7.51 -5.78
N SER A 135 2.42 -8.60 -6.10
CA SER A 135 3.81 -8.80 -5.70
C SER A 135 4.78 -8.03 -6.58
N ASN A 136 5.96 -7.70 -6.02
CA ASN A 136 7.05 -7.02 -6.72
C ASN A 136 6.61 -5.74 -7.47
N SER A 137 5.63 -5.04 -6.93
CA SER A 137 4.96 -3.90 -7.56
C SER A 137 5.35 -2.58 -6.92
N LEU A 138 5.12 -1.48 -7.63
CA LEU A 138 5.44 -0.13 -7.18
C LEU A 138 4.18 0.74 -7.15
N GLY A 139 3.79 1.18 -5.95
CA GLY A 139 2.78 2.23 -5.78
C GLY A 139 3.45 3.58 -5.57
N ILE A 140 2.98 4.61 -6.28
CA ILE A 140 3.38 6.00 -6.08
C ILE A 140 2.12 6.86 -5.98
N THR A 141 1.96 7.61 -4.90
CA THR A 141 0.85 8.56 -4.78
C THR A 141 1.31 9.96 -4.38
N THR A 142 0.65 10.96 -4.94
CA THR A 142 0.83 12.37 -4.57
C THR A 142 -0.53 13.01 -4.33
N GLY A 143 -0.73 13.66 -3.20
CA GLY A 143 -1.96 14.37 -2.91
C GLY A 143 -2.39 14.23 -1.46
N GLU A 144 -3.21 15.16 -1.01
CA GLU A 144 -3.61 15.24 0.39
C GLU A 144 -4.53 14.07 0.77
N GLY A 145 -4.23 13.39 1.87
CA GLY A 145 -5.09 12.30 2.35
C GLY A 145 -5.06 11.05 1.48
N ALA A 146 -3.99 10.84 0.71
CA ALA A 146 -3.87 9.67 -0.14
C ALA A 146 -3.62 8.40 0.68
N VAL A 147 -4.25 7.29 0.29
CA VAL A 147 -4.10 6.00 0.95
C VAL A 147 -3.56 5.00 -0.04
N MET A 148 -2.52 4.30 0.38
CA MET A 148 -1.96 3.16 -0.32
C MET A 148 -2.15 1.94 0.58
N GLY A 149 -3.05 1.05 0.19
CA GLY A 149 -3.46 -0.13 0.95
C GLY A 149 -2.88 -1.42 0.37
N ASP A 150 -2.73 -2.39 1.25
CA ASP A 150 -2.49 -3.81 0.96
C ASP A 150 -1.28 -4.06 0.06
N LEU A 151 -0.17 -3.36 0.32
CA LEU A 151 1.08 -3.64 -0.37
C LEU A 151 1.54 -5.08 -0.10
N PHE A 152 1.68 -5.86 -1.17
CA PHE A 152 2.06 -7.26 -1.09
C PHE A 152 3.58 -7.52 -1.13
N PHE A 153 3.96 -8.80 -1.03
CA PHE A 153 5.35 -9.26 -0.96
C PHE A 153 6.25 -8.66 -2.05
N GLY A 154 7.39 -8.10 -1.62
CA GLY A 154 8.40 -7.51 -2.51
C GLY A 154 8.06 -6.08 -2.98
N SER A 155 6.84 -5.61 -2.74
CA SER A 155 6.36 -4.32 -3.27
C SER A 155 6.92 -3.12 -2.50
N THR A 156 6.91 -1.96 -3.16
CA THR A 156 7.39 -0.68 -2.64
C THR A 156 6.30 0.38 -2.76
N GLY A 157 6.11 1.15 -1.69
CA GLY A 157 5.17 2.27 -1.65
C GLY A 157 5.88 3.61 -1.50
N ILE A 158 5.45 4.62 -2.26
CA ILE A 158 5.93 6.00 -2.15
C ILE A 158 4.72 6.93 -2.06
N ALA A 159 4.67 7.76 -1.03
CA ALA A 159 3.62 8.77 -0.84
C ALA A 159 4.23 10.13 -0.48
N THR A 160 3.74 11.22 -1.08
CA THR A 160 4.35 12.55 -0.87
C THR A 160 3.39 13.64 -0.38
N GLY A 161 2.08 13.39 -0.29
CA GLY A 161 1.12 14.36 0.25
C GLY A 161 0.94 14.24 1.76
N ASN A 162 0.44 15.29 2.42
CA ASN A 162 0.19 15.21 3.86
C ASN A 162 -1.04 14.34 4.15
N ASN A 163 -1.20 13.96 5.42
CA ASN A 163 -2.29 13.09 5.87
C ASN A 163 -2.35 11.76 5.09
N SER A 164 -1.24 11.31 4.51
CA SER A 164 -1.20 10.12 3.69
C SER A 164 -0.91 8.88 4.52
N ALA A 165 -1.31 7.72 4.00
CA ALA A 165 -1.06 6.45 4.64
C ALA A 165 -0.52 5.42 3.64
N ILE A 166 0.53 4.70 4.03
CA ILE A 166 0.93 3.44 3.38
C ILE A 166 0.69 2.34 4.41
N VAL A 167 -0.30 1.49 4.16
CA VAL A 167 -0.73 0.44 5.09
C VAL A 167 -0.80 -0.89 4.39
N SER A 168 -0.36 -1.94 5.07
CA SER A 168 -0.57 -3.30 4.62
C SER A 168 -0.71 -4.23 5.81
N GLU A 169 -1.61 -5.20 5.66
CA GLU A 169 -1.70 -6.39 6.53
C GLU A 169 -0.68 -7.46 6.13
N TRP A 170 -0.02 -7.27 4.98
CA TRP A 170 0.93 -8.22 4.41
C TRP A 170 2.36 -7.67 4.40
N PRO A 171 3.37 -8.55 4.41
CA PRO A 171 4.75 -8.13 4.30
C PRO A 171 5.02 -7.40 2.97
N PHE A 172 5.47 -6.16 3.05
CA PHE A 172 5.99 -5.42 1.90
C PHE A 172 7.41 -4.93 2.18
N LYS A 173 8.14 -4.65 1.10
CA LYS A 173 9.60 -4.50 1.18
C LYS A 173 10.00 -3.11 1.68
N LYS A 174 9.37 -2.07 1.12
CA LYS A 174 9.80 -0.69 1.33
C LYS A 174 8.64 0.29 1.36
N ALA A 175 8.72 1.29 2.22
CA ALA A 175 7.90 2.48 2.13
C ALA A 175 8.71 3.77 2.24
N VAL A 176 8.25 4.79 1.53
CA VAL A 176 8.76 6.16 1.59
C VAL A 176 7.55 7.08 1.75
N ILE A 177 7.51 7.86 2.82
CA ILE A 177 6.48 8.90 2.99
C ILE A 177 7.12 10.24 3.29
N LEU A 178 6.77 11.26 2.52
CA LEU A 178 7.40 12.59 2.59
C LEU A 178 6.47 13.70 3.10
N GLY A 179 5.17 13.42 3.21
CA GLY A 179 4.19 14.40 3.69
C GLY A 179 4.04 14.41 5.21
N ASP A 180 3.59 15.53 5.75
CA ASP A 180 3.34 15.71 7.19
C ASP A 180 2.11 14.93 7.66
N ASN A 181 2.02 14.69 8.97
CA ASN A 181 0.91 13.99 9.64
C ASN A 181 0.51 12.68 8.94
N SER A 182 1.50 11.92 8.50
CA SER A 182 1.32 10.74 7.68
C SER A 182 1.63 9.47 8.46
N TYR A 183 1.23 8.33 7.92
CA TYR A 183 1.34 7.03 8.58
C TYR A 183 1.96 5.98 7.66
N ILE A 184 2.84 5.15 8.23
CA ILE A 184 3.23 3.89 7.62
C ILE A 184 2.92 2.75 8.60
N GLY A 185 2.18 1.75 8.15
CA GLY A 185 1.86 0.55 8.90
C GLY A 185 2.13 -0.72 8.10
N GLY A 186 2.97 -1.60 8.62
CA GLY A 186 3.20 -2.94 8.06
C GLY A 186 3.08 -3.99 9.16
N GLU A 187 1.85 -4.24 9.62
CA GLU A 187 1.62 -5.28 10.62
C GLU A 187 1.98 -6.64 9.99
N GLY A 188 2.89 -7.37 10.63
CA GLY A 188 3.37 -8.67 10.14
C GLY A 188 4.49 -8.65 9.10
N SER A 189 5.01 -7.48 8.71
CA SER A 189 6.16 -7.41 7.79
C SER A 189 7.47 -7.83 8.46
N ASP A 190 8.08 -8.92 8.00
CA ASP A 190 9.48 -9.26 8.26
C ASP A 190 10.37 -8.53 7.23
N GLU A 191 11.47 -7.92 7.67
CA GLU A 191 12.47 -7.26 6.79
C GLU A 191 11.93 -6.04 6.02
N PHE A 192 11.27 -5.15 6.75
CA PHE A 192 10.67 -3.93 6.22
C PHE A 192 11.63 -2.72 6.29
N THR A 193 11.79 -1.95 5.20
CA THR A 193 12.53 -0.67 5.22
C THR A 193 11.62 0.55 5.02
N ALA A 194 11.65 1.50 5.94
CA ALA A 194 10.93 2.77 5.83
C ALA A 194 11.85 3.98 5.73
N PHE A 195 11.42 4.98 4.94
CA PHE A 195 11.89 6.35 5.04
C PHE A 195 10.74 7.31 5.35
N PHE A 196 10.93 8.18 6.35
CA PHE A 196 10.04 9.30 6.67
C PHE A 196 10.73 10.64 6.42
N GLY A 197 10.11 11.47 5.60
CA GLY A 197 10.49 12.87 5.38
C GLY A 197 9.54 13.88 6.01
N GLY A 198 8.39 13.46 6.53
CA GLY A 198 7.35 14.35 7.07
C GLY A 198 7.38 14.50 8.59
N GLN A 199 6.89 15.64 9.08
CA GLN A 199 6.73 15.91 10.51
C GLN A 199 5.46 15.26 11.07
N GLN A 200 5.41 15.13 12.41
CA GLN A 200 4.23 14.66 13.16
C GLN A 200 3.71 13.28 12.73
N SER A 201 4.53 12.51 12.04
CA SER A 201 4.14 11.26 11.42
C SER A 201 4.33 10.08 12.35
N THR A 202 3.51 9.05 12.17
CA THR A 202 3.53 7.82 12.96
C THR A 202 4.01 6.65 12.11
N VAL A 203 4.65 5.69 12.75
CA VAL A 203 5.13 4.50 12.06
C VAL A 203 4.97 3.26 12.92
N SER A 204 4.46 2.21 12.28
CA SER A 204 4.37 0.87 12.84
C SER A 204 5.07 -0.12 11.92
N THR A 205 6.18 -0.66 12.42
CA THR A 205 7.00 -1.64 11.73
C THR A 205 6.98 -2.97 12.46
N GLY A 206 7.03 -4.06 11.70
CA GLY A 206 7.21 -5.42 12.22
C GLY A 206 8.64 -5.69 12.68
N HIS A 207 9.08 -6.94 12.56
CA HIS A 207 10.41 -7.39 12.95
C HIS A 207 11.46 -7.11 11.88
N LYS A 208 12.74 -7.04 12.29
CA LYS A 208 13.88 -6.88 11.39
C LYS A 208 13.75 -5.66 10.47
N SER A 209 13.11 -4.61 10.97
CA SER A 209 12.83 -3.42 10.18
C SER A 209 13.98 -2.42 10.23
N SER A 210 14.13 -1.62 9.18
CA SER A 210 15.07 -0.50 9.14
C SER A 210 14.29 0.78 8.89
N LEU A 211 14.32 1.71 9.85
CA LEU A 211 13.64 3.00 9.73
C LEU A 211 14.67 4.12 9.69
N LEU A 212 14.58 4.96 8.66
CA LEU A 212 15.24 6.24 8.58
C LEU A 212 14.21 7.37 8.59
N SER A 213 14.35 8.34 9.48
CA SER A 213 13.48 9.53 9.51
C SER A 213 14.28 10.82 9.46
N GLU A 214 13.80 11.84 8.74
CA GLU A 214 14.33 13.22 8.72
C GLU A 214 13.80 14.08 9.88
N PHE A 215 12.70 13.65 10.51
CA PHE A 215 12.11 14.34 11.63
C PHE A 215 11.80 13.38 12.79
N PRO A 216 11.76 13.88 14.03
CA PRO A 216 11.13 13.18 15.14
C PRO A 216 9.75 12.61 14.75
N VAL A 217 9.59 11.30 14.86
CA VAL A 217 8.28 10.63 14.70
C VAL A 217 7.44 10.84 15.95
N SER A 218 6.14 11.06 15.79
CA SER A 218 5.23 11.31 16.93
C SER A 218 4.97 10.06 17.75
N GLU A 219 4.86 8.91 17.08
CA GLU A 219 4.77 7.57 17.66
C GLU A 219 5.56 6.57 16.80
N LEU A 220 6.28 5.67 17.46
CA LEU A 220 7.07 4.62 16.84
C LEU A 220 6.72 3.27 17.47
N LYS A 221 6.23 2.33 16.66
CA LYS A 221 6.09 0.91 16.98
C LYS A 221 7.12 0.11 16.20
N VAL A 222 8.02 -0.56 16.90
CA VAL A 222 9.09 -1.37 16.30
C VAL A 222 9.17 -2.74 16.94
N GLY A 223 9.40 -3.73 16.10
CA GLY A 223 9.64 -5.11 16.49
C GLY A 223 11.10 -5.41 16.84
N LYS A 224 11.37 -6.66 17.24
CA LYS A 224 12.72 -7.17 17.50
C LYS A 224 13.62 -7.11 16.27
N ASP A 225 14.93 -7.14 16.49
CA ASP A 225 15.97 -7.15 15.43
C ASP A 225 15.90 -5.94 14.49
N SER A 226 15.15 -4.90 14.84
CA SER A 226 15.01 -3.69 14.03
C SER A 226 16.08 -2.64 14.34
N VAL A 227 16.33 -1.75 13.38
CA VAL A 227 17.22 -0.59 13.53
C VAL A 227 16.46 0.69 13.20
N VAL A 228 16.54 1.68 14.09
CA VAL A 228 15.89 2.98 13.91
C VAL A 228 16.93 4.08 13.98
N VAL A 229 17.02 4.85 12.90
CA VAL A 229 17.87 6.04 12.79
C VAL A 229 16.98 7.24 12.52
N VAL A 230 17.09 8.27 13.35
CA VAL A 230 16.46 9.58 13.05
C VAL A 230 17.58 10.59 12.86
N GLY A 231 17.65 11.13 11.65
CA GLY A 231 18.37 12.36 11.35
C GLY A 231 17.41 13.53 11.47
N TRP A 232 17.88 14.70 11.90
CA TRP A 232 17.09 15.92 11.78
C TRP A 232 17.98 17.15 11.69
N HIS A 233 17.41 18.24 11.20
CA HIS A 233 18.08 19.53 11.12
C HIS A 233 17.39 20.53 12.06
N ASP A 234 18.12 21.06 13.05
CA ASP A 234 17.59 22.05 14.01
C ASP A 234 17.59 23.50 13.46
N GLY A 235 17.70 23.65 12.14
CA GLY A 235 17.89 24.94 11.46
C GLY A 235 19.35 25.42 11.41
N THR A 236 20.24 24.84 12.24
CA THR A 236 21.66 25.23 12.30
C THR A 236 22.62 24.05 12.12
N ARG A 237 22.25 22.86 12.62
CA ARG A 237 23.09 21.66 12.64
C ARG A 237 22.31 20.47 12.10
N LYS A 238 23.02 19.61 11.35
CA LYS A 238 22.58 18.24 11.08
C LYS A 238 22.86 17.39 12.31
N ARG A 239 21.86 16.69 12.80
CA ARG A 239 21.96 15.72 13.88
C ARG A 239 21.51 14.37 13.37
N PHE A 240 22.14 13.32 13.84
CA PHE A 240 21.68 11.95 13.66
C PHE A 240 21.81 11.24 14.99
N SER A 241 20.88 10.36 15.28
CA SER A 241 20.97 9.46 16.40
C SER A 241 20.44 8.11 15.97
N VAL A 242 21.16 7.05 16.35
CA VAL A 242 20.62 5.70 16.30
C VAL A 242 19.83 5.54 17.60
N TYR A 243 18.55 5.25 17.47
CA TYR A 243 17.62 5.22 18.59
C TYR A 243 17.31 3.81 19.07
N TYR A 244 17.46 2.84 18.18
CA TYR A 244 17.16 1.45 18.45
C TYR A 244 18.05 0.57 17.57
N GLU A 245 18.75 -0.38 18.18
CA GLU A 245 19.43 -1.49 17.54
C GLU A 245 18.96 -2.75 18.28
N GLY A 246 18.20 -3.60 17.58
CA GLY A 246 17.30 -4.59 18.15
C GLY A 246 17.88 -5.79 18.91
N GLU A 247 19.03 -5.65 19.58
CA GLU A 247 19.58 -6.69 20.48
C GLU A 247 19.21 -6.48 21.97
N ASP A 248 18.77 -5.27 22.38
CA ASP A 248 18.84 -4.82 23.78
C ASP A 248 17.61 -5.04 24.69
N PHE A 249 16.61 -5.86 24.32
CA PHE A 249 15.47 -6.11 25.25
C PHE A 249 15.00 -7.57 25.28
N GLU A 250 15.44 -8.28 26.33
CA GLU A 250 14.72 -9.40 26.94
C GLU A 250 13.85 -8.80 28.06
N THR A 251 12.52 -8.93 28.08
CA THR A 251 11.80 -10.14 28.47
C THR A 251 10.30 -9.81 28.39
N PHE A 252 9.47 -10.84 28.24
CA PHE A 252 8.02 -10.75 28.48
C PHE A 252 7.75 -9.98 29.78
N PRO A 253 6.72 -9.11 29.83
CA PRO A 253 6.26 -8.56 31.10
C PRO A 253 6.09 -9.71 32.10
N GLU A 254 6.68 -9.61 33.29
CA GLU A 254 6.54 -10.64 34.34
C GLU A 254 5.06 -11.01 34.50
N GLY A 255 4.70 -12.25 34.13
CA GLY A 255 3.34 -12.77 34.27
C GLY A 255 2.68 -13.31 32.99
N ILE A 256 3.24 -13.09 31.81
CA ILE A 256 2.69 -13.64 30.55
C ILE A 256 3.40 -14.94 30.21
N LYS A 257 2.82 -16.07 30.63
CA LYS A 257 3.27 -17.41 30.23
C LYS A 257 2.90 -17.64 28.77
N GLU A 258 3.80 -18.28 28.01
CA GLU A 258 3.54 -18.82 26.67
C GLU A 258 2.15 -19.50 26.63
N GLN A 259 1.27 -19.06 25.73
CA GLN A 259 0.07 -19.84 25.45
C GLN A 259 0.49 -21.11 24.69
N PRO A 260 -0.06 -22.28 25.05
CA PRO A 260 0.22 -23.51 24.31
C PRO A 260 -0.25 -23.39 22.86
N PRO A 261 0.43 -24.07 21.91
CA PRO A 261 0.19 -23.90 20.49
C PRO A 261 -1.12 -24.58 20.11
N SER A 262 -2.21 -23.83 20.11
CA SER A 262 -3.48 -24.32 19.59
C SER A 262 -4.30 -23.20 18.95
N ARG A 263 -3.78 -22.64 17.85
CA ARG A 263 -4.48 -22.03 16.69
C ARG A 263 -3.43 -21.47 15.69
N PRO A 264 -3.77 -21.27 14.41
CA PRO A 264 -2.82 -20.82 13.39
C PRO A 264 -2.49 -19.32 13.44
N HIS A 265 -3.12 -18.55 14.35
CA HIS A 265 -2.80 -17.14 14.55
C HIS A 265 -1.51 -17.02 15.37
N GLY A 266 -0.51 -16.34 14.81
CA GLY A 266 0.88 -16.41 15.27
C GLY A 266 1.10 -16.04 16.74
N ASN A 267 2.20 -16.56 17.29
CA ASN A 267 2.58 -16.32 18.69
C ASN A 267 2.63 -14.82 19.02
N PRO A 268 2.08 -14.41 20.17
CA PRO A 268 2.10 -13.01 20.57
C PRO A 268 3.54 -12.57 20.81
N TYR A 269 3.89 -11.37 20.37
CA TYR A 269 5.24 -10.80 20.47
C TYR A 269 5.22 -9.40 21.09
N PRO A 270 6.26 -9.00 21.82
CA PRO A 270 6.32 -7.66 22.40
C PRO A 270 6.53 -6.60 21.31
N ILE A 271 5.76 -5.53 21.39
CA ILE A 271 5.89 -4.31 20.57
C ILE A 271 6.19 -3.16 21.52
N ASN A 272 7.29 -2.45 21.27
CA ASN A 272 7.65 -1.25 22.00
C ASN A 272 7.01 -0.03 21.36
N ILE A 273 6.37 0.81 22.17
CA ILE A 273 5.80 2.08 21.74
C ILE A 273 6.63 3.22 22.32
N PHE A 274 7.23 4.01 21.44
CA PHE A 274 8.01 5.18 21.81
C PHE A 274 7.35 6.47 21.35
N LYS A 275 7.68 7.56 22.03
CA LYS A 275 7.43 8.92 21.58
C LYS A 275 8.73 9.70 21.52
N THR A 276 8.84 10.62 20.56
CA THR A 276 9.98 11.54 20.53
C THR A 276 9.71 12.78 21.39
N THR A 277 10.67 13.14 22.25
CA THR A 277 10.64 14.36 23.07
C THR A 277 10.91 15.62 22.23
N GLU A 278 10.70 16.80 22.81
CA GLU A 278 11.04 18.08 22.15
C GLU A 278 12.54 18.21 21.83
N SER A 279 13.41 17.53 22.59
CA SER A 279 14.85 17.49 22.34
C SER A 279 15.25 16.45 21.28
N GLY A 280 14.29 15.70 20.73
CA GLY A 280 14.52 14.66 19.76
C GLY A 280 14.89 13.30 20.36
N GLN A 281 14.73 13.06 21.66
CA GLN A 281 15.05 11.76 22.28
C GLN A 281 13.86 10.80 22.22
N LEU A 282 14.07 9.49 22.05
CA LEU A 282 12.98 8.52 22.24
C LEU A 282 12.75 8.25 23.73
N GLU A 283 11.50 8.32 24.15
CA GLU A 283 11.00 7.91 25.45
C GLU A 283 10.12 6.68 25.26
N LEU A 284 10.48 5.56 25.91
CA LEU A 284 9.64 4.36 25.92
C LEU A 284 8.37 4.66 26.72
N LEU A 285 7.21 4.59 26.07
CA LEU A 285 5.93 4.83 26.71
C LEU A 285 5.38 3.55 27.35
N LYS A 286 5.38 2.45 26.59
CA LYS A 286 4.88 1.15 27.04
C LYS A 286 5.34 0.03 26.12
N VAL A 287 5.27 -1.19 26.64
CA VAL A 287 5.38 -2.43 25.89
C VAL A 287 3.99 -3.05 25.79
N VAL A 288 3.56 -3.42 24.60
CA VAL A 288 2.27 -4.12 24.35
C VAL A 288 2.53 -5.47 23.68
N MET A 289 1.55 -6.37 23.75
CA MET A 289 1.60 -7.64 23.01
C MET A 289 0.89 -7.45 21.68
N GLY A 290 1.61 -7.65 20.58
CA GLY A 290 1.03 -7.80 19.25
C GLY A 290 0.52 -9.22 19.04
N THR A 291 -0.52 -9.35 18.24
CA THR A 291 -0.98 -10.63 17.67
C THR A 291 -0.98 -10.49 16.16
N TRP A 292 -0.60 -11.56 15.45
CA TRP A 292 -0.78 -11.62 14.00
C TRP A 292 -2.29 -11.62 13.70
N GLY A 293 -2.74 -10.68 12.85
CA GLY A 293 -4.06 -10.72 12.21
C GLY A 293 -4.18 -11.96 11.33
#